data_AF-A0A970WR20-F1
#
_entry.id   AF-A0A970WR20-F1
#
_cell.length_a   1.000
_cell.length_b   1.000
_cell.length_c   1.000
_cell.angle_alpha   90.00
_cell.angle_beta   90.00
_cell.angle_gamma   90.00
#
_symmetry.space_group_name_H-M   'P 1'
#
loop_
_entity.id
_entity.type
_entity.pdbx_description
1 polymer ?
#
loop_
_entity_poly.entity_id
_entity_poly.type
_entity_poly.pdbx_seq_one_letter_code
_entity_poly.pdbx_strand_id
1 'polypeptide(L)' 'MPTTVHLTDEELADLQELTKQSDPAEALRVAMHDYVRYARRMQLKQLSGQIRIQDNWQDLERAETESQRDVAADGTGAD' A
#
# COMPACT_ATOMS: atom_id res chain seq x y z
N MET A 1 18.75 18.13 6.01
CA MET A 1 19.29 18.36 7.38
C MET A 1 20.20 17.19 7.70
N PRO A 2 21.50 17.41 7.97
CA PRO A 2 22.39 16.32 8.40
C PRO A 2 22.11 15.96 9.86
N THR A 3 22.13 14.67 10.17
CA THR A 3 21.94 14.13 11.52
C THR A 3 23.06 13.14 11.80
N THR A 4 23.69 13.22 12.97
CA THR A 4 24.71 12.27 13.41
C THR A 4 24.06 11.15 14.21
N VAL A 5 24.36 9.90 13.84
CA VAL A 5 23.91 8.68 14.53
C VAL A 5 25.15 7.88 14.90
N HIS A 6 25.20 7.37 16.12
CA HIS A 6 26.27 6.50 16.59
C HIS A 6 25.82 5.04 16.46
N LEU A 7 26.59 4.25 15.73
CA LEU A 7 26.41 2.81 15.54
C LEU A 7 27.71 2.12 15.91
N THR A 8 27.62 0.93 16.47
CA THR A 8 28.76 0.02 16.59
C THR A 8 29.18 -0.49 15.21
N ASP A 9 30.42 -0.96 15.10
CA ASP A 9 30.93 -1.53 13.85
C ASP A 9 30.11 -2.77 13.42
N GLU A 10 29.64 -3.55 14.39
CA GLU A 10 28.76 -4.70 14.17
C GLU A 10 27.40 -4.28 13.61
N GLU A 11 26.74 -3.29 14.23
CA GLU A 11 25.46 -2.77 13.72
C GLU A 11 25.58 -2.19 12.31
N LEU A 12 26.69 -1.51 12.01
CA LEU A 12 26.94 -0.97 10.68
C LEU A 12 27.17 -2.10 9.66
N ALA A 13 27.97 -3.12 10.02
CA ALA A 13 28.23 -4.27 9.16
C ALA A 13 26.93 -5.04 8.84
N ASP A 14 26.10 -5.30 9.85
CA ASP A 14 24.80 -5.94 9.67
C ASP A 14 23.90 -5.13 8.75
N LEU A 15 23.85 -3.80 8.93
CA LEU A 15 23.05 -2.91 8.09
C LEU A 15 23.52 -2.95 6.64
N GLN A 16 24.84 -2.93 6.40
CA GLN A 16 25.44 -3.00 5.07
C GLN A 16 25.21 -4.35 4.40
N GLU A 17 25.29 -5.45 5.15
CA GLU A 17 25.01 -6.80 4.63
C GLU A 17 23.54 -6.95 4.24
N LEU A 18 22.62 -6.56 5.12
CA LEU A 18 21.18 -6.69 4.90
C LEU A 18 20.68 -5.79 3.76
N THR A 19 21.21 -4.57 3.66
CA THR A 19 20.82 -3.61 2.61
C THR A 19 21.64 -3.75 1.32
N LYS A 20 22.72 -4.55 1.37
CA LYS A 20 23.71 -4.73 0.29
C LYS A 20 24.34 -3.41 -0.17
N GLN A 21 24.48 -2.45 0.74
CA GLN A 21 25.09 -1.15 0.47
C GLN A 21 26.45 -1.05 1.17
N SER A 22 27.46 -0.57 0.45
CA SER A 22 28.80 -0.33 1.02
C SER A 22 28.94 1.07 1.62
N ASP A 23 28.10 2.03 1.23
CA ASP A 23 28.05 3.36 1.85
C ASP A 23 27.17 3.32 3.13
N PRO A 24 27.71 3.69 4.31
CA PRO A 24 26.94 3.74 5.55
C PRO A 24 25.68 4.59 5.48
N ALA A 25 25.75 5.75 4.81
CA ALA A 25 24.62 6.66 4.73
C ALA A 25 23.50 6.13 3.80
N GLU A 26 23.87 5.48 2.70
CA GLU A 26 22.93 4.76 1.83
C GLU A 26 22.31 3.55 2.52
N ALA A 27 23.11 2.73 3.21
CA ALA A 27 22.63 1.59 4.00
C ALA A 27 21.54 2.04 4.99
N LEU A 28 21.80 3.12 5.73
CA LEU A 28 20.83 3.68 6.67
C LEU A 28 19.57 4.20 5.98
N ARG A 29 19.70 4.90 4.85
CA ARG A 29 18.54 5.42 4.08
C ARG A 29 17.66 4.28 3.57
N VAL A 30 18.25 3.23 3.02
CA VAL A 30 17.53 2.04 2.55
C VAL A 30 16.83 1.34 3.71
N ALA A 31 17.53 1.07 4.81
CA ALA A 31 16.95 0.44 5.99
C ALA A 31 15.77 1.23 6.57
N MET A 32 15.90 2.55 6.69
CA MET A 32 14.83 3.42 7.16
C MET A 32 13.61 3.39 6.23
N HIS A 33 13.82 3.46 4.92
CA HIS A 33 12.74 3.41 3.94
C HIS A 33 11.96 2.09 4.06
N ASP A 34 12.67 0.98 4.17
CA ASP A 34 12.06 -0.35 4.27
C ASP A 34 11.32 -0.56 5.59
N TYR A 35 11.87 -0.05 6.70
CA TYR A 35 11.20 -0.05 7.99
C TYR A 35 9.88 0.74 7.95
N VAL A 36 9.89 1.97 7.40
CA VAL A 36 8.67 2.78 7.28
C VAL A 36 7.62 2.07 6.44
N ARG A 37 8.03 1.45 5.33
CA ARG A 37 7.13 0.67 4.47
C ARG A 37 6.55 -0.54 5.21
N TYR A 38 7.37 -1.24 5.98
CA TYR A 38 6.94 -2.36 6.82
C TYR A 38 5.94 -1.91 7.90
N ALA A 39 6.26 -0.84 8.63
CA ALA A 39 5.40 -0.31 9.69
C ALA A 39 4.02 0.09 9.17
N ARG A 40 3.97 0.78 8.02
CA ARG A 40 2.70 1.14 7.35
C ARG A 40 1.88 -0.09 6.97
N ARG A 41 2.51 -1.12 6.40
CA ARG A 41 1.81 -2.38 6.08
C ARG A 41 1.27 -3.06 7.33
N MET A 42 2.00 -3.02 8.43
CA MET A 42 1.53 -3.61 9.69
C MET A 42 0.33 -2.86 10.27
N GLN A 43 0.31 -1.53 10.21
CA GLN A 43 -0.85 -0.73 10.61
C GLN A 43 -2.08 -1.07 9.76
N LEU A 44 -1.93 -1.16 8.44
CA LEU A 44 -3.03 -1.56 7.54
C LEU A 44 -3.52 -2.98 7.84
N LYS A 45 -2.61 -3.91 8.12
CA LYS A 45 -2.96 -5.29 8.48
C LYS A 45 -3.76 -5.36 9.78
N GLN A 46 -3.43 -4.54 10.79
CA GLN A 46 -4.19 -4.45 12.03
C GLN A 46 -5.63 -3.97 11.79
N LEU A 47 -5.81 -3.03 10.86
CA LEU A 47 -7.12 -2.51 10.49
C LEU A 47 -7.93 -3.49 9.62
N SER A 48 -7.27 -4.33 8.81
CA SER A 48 -7.94 -5.25 7.89
C SER A 48 -8.92 -6.21 8.57
N GLY A 49 -8.70 -6.59 9.83
CA GLY A 49 -9.64 -7.45 10.58
C GLY A 49 -10.87 -6.72 11.14
N GLN A 50 -10.90 -5.39 11.02
CA GLN A 50 -11.98 -4.53 11.51
C GLN A 50 -12.82 -3.94 10.36
N ILE A 51 -12.39 -4.13 9.11
CA ILE A 51 -13.13 -3.66 7.94
C ILE A 51 -14.32 -4.60 7.73
N ARG A 52 -15.52 -4.09 7.99
CA ARG A 52 -16.77 -4.78 7.70
C ARG A 52 -17.11 -4.57 6.22
N ILE A 53 -16.74 -5.54 5.38
CA ILE A 53 -17.16 -5.53 3.98
C ILE A 53 -18.67 -5.81 3.95
N GLN A 54 -19.43 -4.92 3.33
CA GLN A 54 -20.84 -5.20 3.03
C GLN A 54 -20.90 -6.21 1.89
N ASP A 55 -21.54 -7.34 2.13
CA ASP A 55 -21.67 -8.41 1.13
C ASP A 55 -22.92 -8.17 0.27
N ASN A 56 -22.98 -6.99 -0.36
CA ASN A 56 -24.14 -6.50 -1.12
C ASN A 56 -23.92 -6.63 -2.64
N TRP A 57 -23.08 -7.56 -3.07
CA TRP A 57 -22.70 -7.73 -4.48
C TRP A 57 -23.90 -7.95 -5.41
N GLN A 58 -24.94 -8.67 -4.94
CA GLN A 58 -26.16 -8.92 -5.72
C GLN A 58 -26.96 -7.63 -5.99
N ASP A 59 -27.00 -6.73 -5.01
CA ASP A 59 -27.72 -5.46 -5.16
C ASP A 59 -26.92 -4.49 -6.05
N LEU A 60 -25.58 -4.52 -5.98
CA LEU A 60 -24.71 -3.78 -6.88
C LEU A 60 -24.82 -4.28 -8.33
N GLU A 61 -24.83 -5.60 -8.55
CA GLU A 61 -25.00 -6.20 -9.88
C GLU A 61 -26.37 -5.87 -10.48
N ARG A 62 -27.42 -5.90 -9.66
CA ARG A 62 -28.77 -5.51 -10.09
C ARG A 62 -28.80 -4.04 -10.51
N ALA A 63 -28.23 -3.15 -9.69
CA ALA A 63 -28.16 -1.72 -10.00
C ALA A 63 -27.36 -1.42 -11.28
N GLU A 64 -26.26 -2.13 -11.52
CA GLU A 64 -25.49 -2.01 -12.76
C GLU A 64 -26.28 -2.47 -13.98
N THR A 65 -26.99 -3.60 -13.86
CA THR A 65 -27.80 -4.15 -14.94
C THR A 65 -28.99 -3.23 -15.27
N GLU A 66 -29.63 -2.64 -14.27
CA GLU A 66 -30.71 -1.66 -14.44
C GLU A 66 -30.19 -0.38 -15.10
N SER A 67 -29.06 0.16 -14.63
CA SER A 67 -28.43 1.33 -15.25
C SER A 67 -28.07 1.11 -16.72
N GLN A 68 -27.57 -0.07 -17.10
CA GLN A 68 -27.25 -0.39 -18.49
C GLN A 68 -28.50 -0.52 -19.38
N ARG A 69 -29.61 -1.00 -18.81
CA ARG A 69 -30.90 -1.08 -19.53
C ARG A 69 -31.48 0.30 -19.80
N ASP A 70 -31.38 1.21 -18.83
CA ASP A 70 -31.86 2.58 -18.98
C ASP A 70 -31.05 3.34 -20.05
N VAL A 71 -29.73 3.17 -20.07
CA VAL A 71 -28.85 3.76 -21.12
C VAL A 71 -29.15 3.19 -22.52
N ALA A 72 -29.47 1.89 -22.62
CA ALA A 72 -29.85 1.27 -23.88
C ALA A 72 -31.26 1.72 -24.36
N ALA A 73 -32.18 1.98 -23.43
CA ALA A 73 -33.52 2.48 -23.73
C ALA A 73 -33.50 3.93 -24.26
N ASP A 74 -32.65 4.80 -23.70
CA ASP A 74 -32.50 6.19 -24.15
C ASP A 74 -31.75 6.33 -25.49
N GLY A 75 -30.96 5.33 -25.89
CA GLY A 75 -30.18 5.34 -27.14
C GLY A 75 -30.92 4.91 -28.41
N THR A 76 -32.19 4.46 -28.31
CA THR A 76 -32.93 3.88 -29.45
C THR A 76 -33.94 4.87 -30.08
N GLY A 77 -33.80 6.16 -29.80
CA GLY A 77 -34.74 7.22 -30.22
C GLY A 77 -34.12 8.33 -31.06
N ALA A 78 -33.31 8.00 -32.08
CA ALA A 78 -32.92 8.97 -33.11
C ALA A 78 -32.51 8.23 -34.40
N ASP A 79 -33.50 7.89 -35.22
CA ASP A 79 -33.35 7.68 -36.67
C ASP A 79 -34.47 8.46 -37.38
#